data_AF-A0A099T1K7-F1
#
_entry.id   AF-A0A099T1K7-F1
#
_cell.length_a   1.000
_cell.length_b   1.000
_cell.length_c   1.000
_cell.angle_alpha   90.00
_cell.angle_beta   90.00
_cell.angle_gamma   90.00
#
_symmetry.space_group_name_H-M   'P 1'
#
loop_
_entity.id
_entity.type
_entity.pdbx_description
1 polymer ?
#
loop_
_entity_poly.entity_id
_entity_poly.type
_entity_poly.pdbx_seq_one_letter_code
_entity_poly.pdbx_strand_id
1 'polypeptide(L)'
;MGLADVISCSDDSNVLVVGDYHGSPGSLMFYDKDGAELLSIRLSIFYPDGYKFSNLKSMEPVLMGDSELGNMLSFYFGIPQYECDGIAKCIRVEDDRMEFLYSGSLLFRLNVKSYRVPEVAD
;
A
#
# COMPACT_ATOMS: atom_id res chain seq x y z
N MET A 1 6.54 -21.65 -4.46
CA MET A 1 6.22 -21.63 -3.02
C MET A 1 4.75 -21.32 -2.89
N GLY A 2 4.03 -22.02 -2.01
CA GLY A 2 2.66 -21.66 -1.67
C GLY A 2 2.63 -20.44 -0.74
N LEU A 3 1.45 -19.82 -0.55
CA LEU A 3 1.29 -18.69 0.36
C LEU A 3 1.69 -19.06 1.80
N ALA A 4 1.27 -20.25 2.26
CA ALA A 4 1.63 -20.75 3.59
C ALA A 4 3.16 -20.85 3.77
N ASP A 5 3.89 -21.29 2.75
CA ASP A 5 5.35 -21.35 2.79
C ASP A 5 5.95 -19.94 2.89
N VAL A 6 5.44 -18.99 2.09
CA VAL A 6 5.91 -17.59 2.09
C VAL A 6 5.72 -16.95 3.47
N ILE A 7 4.54 -17.14 4.07
CA ILE A 7 4.23 -16.62 5.40
C ILE A 7 5.11 -17.27 6.46
N SER A 8 5.31 -18.58 6.40
CA SER A 8 6.18 -19.30 7.35
C SER A 8 7.65 -18.86 7.33
N CYS A 9 8.09 -18.22 6.24
CA CYS A 9 9.44 -17.68 6.09
C CYS A 9 9.53 -16.17 6.40
N SER A 10 8.42 -15.52 6.72
CA SER A 10 8.39 -14.09 7.04
C SER A 10 8.66 -13.88 8.54
N ASP A 11 9.62 -13.02 8.85
CA ASP A 11 9.87 -12.55 10.21
C ASP A 11 8.94 -11.37 10.60
N ASP A 12 8.17 -10.85 9.63
CA ASP A 12 7.29 -9.69 9.80
C ASP A 12 5.86 -10.11 10.18
N SER A 13 5.11 -9.18 10.78
CA SER A 13 3.71 -9.42 11.20
C SER A 13 2.73 -9.53 10.04
N ASN A 14 3.12 -9.07 8.85
CA ASN A 14 2.24 -8.97 7.69
C ASN A 14 3.00 -9.30 6.41
N VAL A 15 2.31 -9.94 5.47
CA VAL A 15 2.82 -10.23 4.14
C VAL A 15 2.02 -9.47 3.09
N LEU A 16 2.69 -8.74 2.22
CA LEU A 16 2.11 -8.15 1.01
C LEU A 16 2.42 -9.03 -0.20
N VAL A 17 1.37 -9.48 -0.89
CA VAL A 17 1.46 -10.15 -2.19
C VAL A 17 1.03 -9.17 -3.28
N VAL A 18 1.91 -8.95 -4.25
CA VAL A 18 1.63 -8.15 -5.45
C VAL A 18 1.19 -9.07 -6.57
N GLY A 19 -0.07 -8.96 -6.98
CA GLY A 19 -0.64 -9.73 -8.09
C GLY A 19 -0.42 -9.05 -9.44
N ASP A 20 -0.16 -9.86 -10.46
CA ASP A 20 0.03 -9.39 -11.84
C ASP A 20 -1.30 -9.34 -12.63
N TYR A 21 -1.40 -8.37 -13.54
CA TYR A 21 -2.42 -8.29 -14.57
C TYR A 21 -1.78 -7.86 -15.90
N HIS A 22 -1.53 -8.83 -16.77
CA HIS A 22 -0.87 -8.64 -18.07
C HIS A 22 0.55 -8.05 -17.99
N GLY A 23 1.35 -8.49 -17.01
CA GLY A 23 2.74 -8.03 -16.83
C GLY A 23 2.87 -6.69 -16.08
N SER A 24 1.79 -6.18 -15.50
CA SER A 24 1.77 -5.01 -14.63
C SER A 24 1.12 -5.35 -13.29
N PRO A 25 1.57 -4.76 -12.15
CA PRO A 25 0.88 -4.93 -10.89
C PRO A 25 -0.61 -4.52 -11.01
N GLY A 26 -1.49 -5.47 -10.71
CA GLY A 26 -2.94 -5.31 -10.81
C GLY A 26 -3.66 -5.47 -9.48
N SER A 27 -3.00 -6.03 -8.46
CA SER A 27 -3.55 -6.11 -7.11
C SER A 27 -2.49 -6.08 -6.02
N LEU A 28 -2.92 -5.66 -4.83
CA LEU A 28 -2.19 -5.79 -3.57
C LEU A 28 -3.07 -6.59 -2.61
N MET A 29 -2.54 -7.67 -2.05
CA MET A 29 -3.23 -8.49 -1.05
C MET A 29 -2.37 -8.55 0.19
N PHE A 30 -2.95 -8.17 1.31
CA PHE A 30 -2.28 -8.15 2.60
C PHE A 30 -2.78 -9.29 3.46
N TYR A 31 -1.86 -9.99 4.09
CA TYR A 31 -2.14 -11.09 5.00
C TYR A 31 -1.52 -10.82 6.36
N ASP A 32 -2.14 -11.31 7.42
CA ASP A 32 -1.51 -11.37 8.74
C ASP A 32 -0.53 -12.55 8.84
N LYS A 33 0.14 -12.65 10.00
CA LYS A 33 1.08 -13.71 10.35
C LYS A 33 0.47 -15.13 10.33
N ASP A 34 -0.86 -15.25 10.46
CA ASP A 34 -1.56 -16.53 10.49
C ASP A 34 -2.09 -16.90 9.08
N GLY A 35 -1.95 -16.00 8.11
CA GLY A 35 -2.38 -16.15 6.73
C GLY A 35 -3.82 -15.79 6.46
N ALA A 36 -4.49 -15.10 7.38
CA ALA A 36 -5.77 -14.49 7.10
C ALA A 36 -5.56 -13.25 6.22
N GLU A 37 -6.37 -13.13 5.15
CA GLU A 37 -6.39 -11.90 4.35
C GLU A 37 -6.93 -10.75 5.20
N LEU A 38 -6.26 -9.59 5.16
CA LEU A 38 -6.69 -8.38 5.85
C LEU A 38 -7.35 -7.40 4.89
N LEU A 39 -6.79 -7.27 3.69
CA LEU A 39 -7.20 -6.30 2.69
C LEU A 39 -6.75 -6.76 1.30
N SER A 40 -7.62 -6.62 0.31
CA SER A 40 -7.28 -6.81 -1.10
C SER A 40 -7.68 -5.59 -1.90
N ILE A 41 -6.74 -5.03 -2.68
CA ILE A 41 -6.91 -3.84 -3.49
C ILE A 41 -6.67 -4.22 -4.94
N ARG A 42 -7.62 -3.92 -5.82
CA ARG A 42 -7.43 -3.95 -7.28
C ARG A 42 -7.04 -2.57 -7.76
N LEU A 43 -6.02 -2.50 -8.61
CA LEU A 43 -5.45 -1.23 -9.01
C LEU A 43 -4.93 -1.21 -10.44
N SER A 44 -4.53 -0.01 -10.87
CA SER A 44 -3.54 0.19 -11.92
C SER A 44 -2.49 1.18 -11.45
N ILE A 45 -1.29 1.12 -12.01
CA ILE A 45 -0.22 2.08 -11.67
C ILE A 45 -0.19 3.21 -12.69
N PHE A 46 0.00 4.42 -12.21
CA PHE A 46 0.32 5.60 -12.99
C PHE A 46 1.71 6.10 -12.59
N TYR A 47 2.55 6.39 -13.58
CA TYR A 47 3.84 7.05 -13.41
C TYR A 47 3.77 8.44 -14.06
N PRO A 48 4.26 9.49 -13.39
CA PRO A 48 4.32 10.82 -13.97
C PRO A 48 5.34 10.87 -15.12
N ASP A 49 5.17 11.85 -16.01
CA ASP A 49 6.10 12.07 -17.12
C ASP A 49 7.52 12.33 -16.61
N GLY A 50 8.50 11.72 -17.26
CA GLY A 50 9.90 11.84 -16.86
C GLY A 50 10.23 11.11 -15.55
N TYR A 51 9.39 10.15 -15.12
CA TYR A 51 9.70 9.24 -14.02
C TYR A 51 11.11 8.67 -14.17
N LYS A 52 11.91 8.83 -13.11
CA LYS A 52 13.26 8.29 -12.99
C LYS A 52 13.34 7.55 -11.68
N PHE A 53 14.07 6.44 -11.68
CA PHE A 53 14.40 5.76 -10.44
C PHE A 53 15.18 6.72 -9.54
N SER A 54 14.66 6.95 -8.33
CA SER A 54 15.24 7.86 -7.35
C SER A 54 15.76 7.08 -6.15
N ASN A 55 17.02 7.29 -5.77
CA ASN A 55 17.55 6.81 -4.49
C ASN A 55 17.00 7.71 -3.37
N LEU A 56 15.84 7.34 -2.83
CA LEU A 56 15.20 8.06 -1.74
C LEU A 56 15.93 7.80 -0.43
N LYS A 57 15.95 8.78 0.48
CA LYS A 57 16.47 8.58 1.84
C LYS A 57 15.64 7.51 2.55
N SER A 58 16.30 6.70 3.38
CA SER A 58 15.56 5.80 4.28
C SER A 58 14.90 6.63 5.37
N MET A 59 13.58 6.56 5.45
CA MET A 59 12.73 7.23 6.43
C MET A 59 11.35 6.56 6.40
N GLU A 60 10.67 6.58 7.55
CA GLU A 60 9.32 6.06 7.70
C GLU A 60 8.31 6.89 6.87
N PRO A 61 7.37 6.23 6.17
CA PRO A 61 6.31 6.93 5.47
C PRO A 61 5.20 7.35 6.43
N VAL A 62 4.38 8.31 5.98
CA VAL A 62 3.21 8.81 6.72
C VAL A 62 1.99 8.75 5.81
N LEU A 63 0.83 8.43 6.38
CA LEU A 63 -0.44 8.46 5.68
C LEU A 63 -1.09 9.84 5.82
N MET A 64 -1.62 10.34 4.70
CA MET A 64 -2.45 11.55 4.65
C MET A 64 -3.83 11.24 4.09
N GLY A 65 -4.82 12.03 4.50
CA GLY A 65 -6.22 11.84 4.16
C GLY A 65 -6.97 11.09 5.26
N ASP A 66 -8.30 11.07 5.16
CA ASP A 66 -9.24 10.50 6.14
C ASP A 66 -10.13 9.39 5.54
N SER A 67 -9.78 8.91 4.35
CA SER A 67 -10.51 7.84 3.66
C SER A 67 -10.50 6.54 4.47
N GLU A 68 -11.56 5.73 4.29
CA GLU A 68 -11.68 4.41 4.93
C GLU A 68 -10.46 3.52 4.63
N LEU A 69 -10.00 3.52 3.38
CA LEU A 69 -8.80 2.80 2.97
C LEU A 69 -7.55 3.30 3.69
N GLY A 70 -7.37 4.60 3.85
CA GLY A 70 -6.27 5.18 4.61
C GLY A 70 -6.29 4.74 6.07
N ASN A 71 -7.46 4.77 6.71
CA ASN A 71 -7.63 4.35 8.10
C ASN A 71 -7.30 2.86 8.29
N MET A 72 -7.72 1.99 7.36
CA MET A 72 -7.37 0.57 7.39
C MET A 72 -5.87 0.33 7.22
N LEU A 73 -5.21 1.04 6.29
CA LEU A 73 -3.77 0.94 6.11
C LEU A 73 -3.01 1.38 7.38
N SER A 74 -3.47 2.46 8.04
CA SER A 74 -2.90 2.91 9.31
C SER A 74 -3.08 1.85 10.41
N PHE A 75 -4.28 1.30 10.53
CA PHE A 75 -4.62 0.29 11.53
C PHE A 75 -3.83 -1.01 11.36
N TYR A 76 -3.82 -1.59 10.15
CA TYR A 76 -3.20 -2.90 9.91
C TYR A 76 -1.67 -2.86 9.88
N PHE A 77 -1.07 -1.75 9.41
CA PHE A 77 0.38 -1.67 9.18
C PHE A 77 1.09 -0.68 10.11
N GLY A 78 0.37 -0.07 11.06
CA GLY A 78 0.94 0.87 12.02
C GLY A 78 1.54 2.12 11.37
N ILE A 79 1.15 2.45 10.13
CA ILE A 79 1.65 3.64 9.45
C ILE A 79 0.97 4.85 10.07
N PRO A 80 1.71 5.82 10.62
CA PRO A 80 1.10 6.92 11.33
C PRO A 80 0.39 7.87 10.37
N GLN A 81 -0.74 8.42 10.83
CA GLN A 81 -1.62 9.28 10.04
C GLN A 81 -1.55 10.72 10.55
N TYR A 82 -0.97 11.61 9.74
CA TYR A 82 -0.85 13.05 10.04
C TYR A 82 -0.47 13.83 8.78
N GLU A 83 -0.57 15.17 8.86
CA GLU A 83 -0.18 16.07 7.77
C GLU A 83 1.33 15.98 7.44
N CYS A 84 1.65 15.82 6.17
CA CYS A 84 3.03 15.75 5.69
C CYS A 84 3.65 17.14 5.56
N ASP A 85 4.79 17.37 6.21
CA ASP A 85 5.52 18.65 6.21
C ASP A 85 6.29 18.95 4.90
N GLY A 86 6.13 18.12 3.87
CA GLY A 86 6.77 18.30 2.57
C GLY A 86 8.24 17.91 2.51
N ILE A 87 8.85 17.37 3.58
CA ILE A 87 10.20 16.79 3.56
C ILE A 87 10.16 15.26 3.70
N ALA A 88 9.02 14.71 4.14
CA ALA A 88 8.82 13.29 4.36
C ALA A 88 8.43 12.46 3.12
N LYS A 89 8.47 11.13 3.28
CA LYS A 89 7.77 10.17 2.40
C LYS A 89 6.32 10.14 2.81
N CYS A 90 5.43 10.45 1.87
CA CYS A 90 4.03 10.66 2.19
C CYS A 90 3.17 9.83 1.24
N ILE A 91 2.18 9.15 1.80
CA ILE A 91 1.20 8.37 1.07
C ILE A 91 -0.13 9.07 1.26
N ARG A 92 -0.60 9.79 0.23
CA ARG A 92 -1.94 10.37 0.25
C ARG A 92 -2.94 9.30 -0.17
N VAL A 93 -3.94 9.01 0.65
CA VAL A 93 -4.95 8.00 0.35
C VAL A 93 -6.32 8.67 0.26
N GLU A 94 -6.87 8.63 -0.94
CA GLU A 94 -8.24 9.02 -1.27
C GLU A 94 -9.01 7.78 -1.76
N ASP A 95 -10.32 7.91 -1.94
CA ASP A 95 -11.19 6.77 -2.24
C ASP A 95 -10.80 6.01 -3.53
N ASP A 96 -10.32 6.73 -4.55
CA ASP A 96 -10.00 6.18 -5.87
C ASP A 96 -8.50 6.13 -6.18
N ARG A 97 -7.63 6.53 -5.25
CA ARG A 97 -6.18 6.59 -5.48
C ARG A 97 -5.33 6.63 -4.22
N MET A 98 -4.10 6.12 -4.37
CA MET A 98 -3.00 6.30 -3.43
C MET A 98 -1.83 6.98 -4.13
N GLU A 99 -1.44 8.16 -3.68
CA GLU A 99 -0.33 8.94 -4.23
C GLU A 99 0.91 8.81 -3.35
N PHE A 100 2.02 8.36 -3.93
CA PHE A 100 3.30 8.22 -3.25
C PHE A 100 4.13 9.46 -3.55
N LEU A 101 4.41 10.24 -2.51
CA LEU A 101 5.03 11.56 -2.59
C LEU A 101 6.37 11.55 -1.84
N TYR A 102 7.33 12.31 -2.36
CA TYR A 102 8.58 12.59 -1.66
C TYR A 102 9.00 14.02 -1.94
N SER A 103 9.31 14.76 -0.87
CA SER A 103 9.63 16.19 -0.97
C SER A 103 8.59 16.99 -1.78
N GLY A 104 7.31 16.69 -1.58
CA GLY A 104 6.16 17.29 -2.30
C GLY A 104 6.00 16.87 -3.77
N SER A 105 6.92 16.07 -4.32
CA SER A 105 6.84 15.58 -5.70
C SER A 105 6.16 14.21 -5.75
N LEU A 106 5.24 14.03 -6.72
CA LEU A 106 4.62 12.74 -6.99
C LEU A 106 5.66 11.79 -7.59
N LEU A 107 5.87 10.63 -6.95
CA LEU A 107 6.73 9.56 -7.45
C LEU A 107 5.94 8.65 -8.40
N PHE A 108 4.80 8.15 -7.92
CA PHE A 108 3.86 7.34 -8.67
C PHE A 108 2.51 7.35 -7.94
N ARG A 109 1.47 6.88 -8.63
CA ARG A 109 0.12 6.75 -8.07
C ARG A 109 -0.43 5.37 -8.35
N LEU A 110 -1.11 4.78 -7.38
CA LEU A 110 -1.96 3.62 -7.57
C LEU A 110 -3.39 4.13 -7.75
N ASN A 111 -4.02 3.84 -8.90
CA ASN A 111 -5.45 4.10 -9.09
C ASN A 111 -6.22 2.91 -8.52
N VAL A 112 -6.99 3.14 -7.47
CA VAL A 112 -7.80 2.11 -6.82
C VAL A 112 -9.06 1.89 -7.65
N LYS A 113 -9.24 0.68 -8.16
CA LYS A 113 -10.45 0.29 -8.90
C LYS A 113 -11.53 -0.23 -7.96
N SER A 114 -11.10 -0.97 -6.93
CA SER A 114 -11.95 -1.53 -5.89
C SER A 114 -11.04 -2.05 -4.78
N TYR A 115 -11.55 -2.16 -3.56
CA TYR A 115 -10.92 -2.95 -2.51
C TYR A 115 -11.97 -3.82 -1.80
N ARG A 116 -11.49 -4.84 -1.09
CA ARG A 116 -12.30 -5.76 -0.30
C ARG A 116 -11.61 -6.00 1.03
N VAL A 117 -12.41 -5.95 2.09
CA VAL A 117 -12.06 -6.49 3.41
C VAL A 117 -12.83 -7.80 3.55
N PRO A 118 -12.17 -8.91 3.94
CA PRO A 118 -12.89 -10.15 4.20
C PRO A 118 -13.83 -9.96 5.40
N GLU A 119 -15.05 -10.50 5.29
CA GLU A 119 -16.01 -10.52 6.40
C GLU A 119 -15.40 -11.29 7.58
N VAL A 120 -15.42 -10.70 8.77
CA VAL A 120 -15.10 -11.43 10.00
C VAL A 120 -16.20 -12.48 10.16
N ALA A 121 -15.84 -13.76 10.14
CA ALA A 121 -16.77 -14.81 10.51
C ALA A 121 -17.08 -14.64 12.01
N ASP A 122 -18.31 -14.20 12.32
CA ASP A 122 -18.86 -14.16 13.69
C ASP A 122 -18.83 -15.54 14.38
#